data_AF-A0A1Q5QA68-F1
#
_entry.id   AF-A0A1Q5QA68-F1
#
_cell.length_a   1.000
_cell.length_b   1.000
_cell.length_c   1.000
_cell.angle_alpha   90.00
_cell.angle_beta   90.00
_cell.angle_gamma   90.00
#
_symmetry.space_group_name_H-M   'P 1'
#
loop_
_entity.id
_entity.type
_entity.pdbx_description
1 polymer ?
#
loop_
_entity_poly.entity_id
_entity_poly.type
_entity_poly.pdbx_seq_one_letter_code
_entity_poly.pdbx_strand_id
1 'polypeptide(L)'
;MATSISPNTPAGEPPPGEVSNFVNPPSQEGAIIALEAVFITLMMLAVAVRMWVRLGPGPRKNWRVDDTTCVLAAIGSIVHMIVYTQSFPRGFGRHLWDIRAITLLDPSSSRVCNDPASHHRLFTNIEEQILSANGIVYPWVICFAKVSILLLYIRLFWVERTVVIAAWLGIVIDSMLYTAFIGLGIGGLLKCASLTELDSSYCKFNEDGMVMFTSVVNVVTDFYVLLLPVYPVSQLKLNPQKWIGIACVFGSGLAACATSLARLINFAIHQRSSDTLWVQGVNAKYTSSRMSNSYNLEEHPNRKTQDPIQGDTFETGAKHQASDVISLRSGNTFHDAPVSPVSGL
;
A
#
# COMPACT_ATOMS: atom_id res chain seq x y z
N MET A 1 32.59 -18.93 15.29
CA MET A 1 32.54 -19.63 13.99
C MET A 1 31.43 -18.99 13.17
N ALA A 2 31.78 -18.18 12.17
CA ALA A 2 30.79 -17.67 11.23
C ALA A 2 30.37 -18.84 10.31
N THR A 3 29.11 -19.26 10.39
CA THR A 3 28.52 -20.21 9.47
C THR A 3 28.58 -19.60 8.07
N SER A 4 29.42 -20.16 7.19
CA SER A 4 29.48 -19.75 5.79
C SER A 4 28.16 -20.14 5.12
N ILE A 5 27.25 -19.18 4.98
CA ILE A 5 26.00 -19.35 4.24
C ILE A 5 26.36 -19.69 2.80
N SER A 6 25.79 -20.77 2.27
CA SER A 6 26.02 -21.16 0.88
C SER A 6 25.56 -20.02 -0.06
N PRO A 7 26.31 -19.68 -1.13
CA PRO A 7 25.93 -18.62 -2.07
C PRO A 7 24.56 -18.82 -2.76
N ASN A 8 24.03 -20.05 -2.71
CA ASN A 8 22.76 -20.45 -3.30
C ASN A 8 21.64 -20.66 -2.26
N THR A 9 21.82 -20.27 -0.99
CA THR A 9 20.75 -20.36 0.01
C THR A 9 19.66 -19.33 -0.31
N PRO A 10 18.38 -19.74 -0.44
CA PRO A 10 17.27 -18.81 -0.64
C PRO A 10 17.00 -17.99 0.63
N ALA A 11 16.46 -16.78 0.47
CA ALA A 11 16.11 -15.90 1.59
C ALA A 11 14.81 -16.32 2.31
N GLY A 12 13.95 -17.09 1.66
CA GLY A 12 12.75 -17.71 2.22
C GLY A 12 12.62 -19.17 1.80
N GLU A 13 11.86 -19.96 2.54
CA GLU A 13 11.57 -21.35 2.16
C GLU A 13 10.52 -21.37 1.03
N PRO A 14 10.77 -22.09 -0.07
CA PRO A 14 9.79 -22.24 -1.15
C PRO A 14 8.59 -23.09 -0.69
N PRO A 15 7.39 -22.86 -1.23
CA PRO A 15 6.23 -23.68 -0.95
C PRO A 15 6.43 -25.12 -1.46
N PRO A 16 5.73 -26.13 -0.89
CA PRO A 16 5.90 -27.52 -1.29
C PRO A 16 5.66 -27.73 -2.79
N GLY A 17 6.69 -28.20 -3.50
CA GLY A 17 6.63 -28.48 -4.94
C GLY A 17 7.25 -27.42 -5.84
N GLU A 18 7.70 -26.27 -5.29
CA GLU A 18 8.45 -25.26 -6.03
C GLU A 18 9.96 -25.29 -5.68
N VAL A 19 10.78 -24.90 -6.66
CA VAL A 19 12.23 -24.79 -6.51
C VAL A 19 12.64 -23.35 -6.80
N SER A 20 13.45 -22.76 -5.93
CA SER A 20 14.02 -21.43 -6.08
C SER A 20 14.69 -21.22 -7.45
N ASN A 21 14.29 -20.17 -8.16
CA ASN A 21 14.84 -19.80 -9.46
C ASN A 21 15.62 -18.49 -9.37
N PHE A 22 16.95 -18.59 -9.27
CA PHE A 22 17.84 -17.44 -9.17
C PHE A 22 18.30 -16.85 -10.52
N VAL A 23 17.93 -17.46 -11.65
CA VAL A 23 18.43 -17.08 -12.99
C VAL A 23 17.44 -16.18 -13.71
N ASN A 24 16.16 -16.56 -13.69
CA ASN A 24 15.08 -15.77 -14.27
C ASN A 24 13.85 -15.83 -13.36
N PRO A 25 13.88 -15.16 -12.20
CA PRO A 25 12.79 -15.20 -11.25
C PRO A 25 11.54 -14.49 -11.80
N PRO A 26 10.33 -15.01 -11.54
CA PRO A 26 9.11 -14.27 -11.79
C PRO A 26 9.17 -12.92 -11.06
N SER A 27 8.87 -11.83 -11.79
CA SER A 27 9.08 -10.48 -11.29
C SER A 27 7.92 -9.56 -11.67
N GLN A 28 7.54 -8.71 -10.72
CA GLN A 28 6.50 -7.70 -10.89
C GLN A 28 7.06 -6.33 -11.30
N GLU A 29 8.39 -6.21 -11.44
CA GLU A 29 9.10 -4.95 -11.66
C GLU A 29 8.59 -4.19 -12.88
N GLY A 30 8.47 -4.85 -14.04
CA GLY A 30 8.06 -4.20 -15.28
C GLY A 30 6.65 -3.60 -15.21
N ALA A 31 5.72 -4.31 -14.56
CA ALA A 31 4.35 -3.83 -14.38
C ALA A 31 4.28 -2.63 -13.43
N ILE A 32 5.09 -2.63 -12.36
CA ILE A 32 5.14 -1.53 -11.40
C ILE A 32 5.72 -0.27 -12.07
N ILE A 33 6.86 -0.39 -12.77
CA ILE A 33 7.51 0.72 -13.48
C ILE A 33 6.57 1.32 -14.54
N ALA A 34 5.90 0.47 -15.33
CA ALA A 34 5.00 0.93 -16.38
C ALA A 34 3.83 1.74 -15.80
N LEU A 35 3.20 1.25 -14.73
CA LEU A 35 2.11 1.98 -14.07
C LEU A 35 2.60 3.29 -13.46
N GLU A 36 3.70 3.26 -12.70
CA GLU A 36 4.23 4.45 -12.03
C GLU A 36 4.64 5.53 -13.03
N ALA A 37 5.27 5.16 -14.15
CA ALA A 37 5.61 6.07 -15.24
C ALA A 37 4.39 6.79 -15.83
N VAL A 38 3.28 6.06 -16.03
CA VAL A 38 2.03 6.64 -16.55
C VAL A 38 1.45 7.65 -15.55
N PHE A 39 1.29 7.27 -14.28
CA PHE A 39 0.66 8.14 -13.28
C PHE A 39 1.53 9.36 -12.93
N ILE A 40 2.85 9.21 -12.88
CA ILE A 40 3.77 10.34 -12.68
C ILE A 40 3.72 11.28 -13.87
N THR A 41 3.68 10.77 -15.10
CA THR A 41 3.55 11.62 -16.29
C THR A 41 2.26 12.43 -16.25
N LEU A 42 1.13 11.79 -15.94
CA LEU A 42 -0.17 12.47 -15.80
C LEU A 42 -0.15 13.51 -14.68
N MET A 43 0.43 13.17 -13.53
CA MET A 43 0.58 14.09 -12.39
C MET A 43 1.43 15.30 -12.76
N MET A 44 2.58 15.09 -13.41
CA MET A 44 3.47 16.18 -13.84
C MET A 44 2.80 17.11 -14.85
N LEU A 45 2.03 16.56 -15.80
CA LEU A 45 1.24 17.37 -16.73
C LEU A 45 0.18 18.20 -15.98
N ALA A 46 -0.55 17.60 -15.04
CA ALA A 46 -1.55 18.29 -14.25
C ALA A 46 -0.94 19.42 -13.40
N VAL A 47 0.21 19.17 -12.76
CA VAL A 47 0.96 20.16 -11.99
C VAL A 47 1.50 21.27 -12.90
N ALA A 48 2.04 20.93 -14.07
CA ALA A 48 2.54 21.91 -15.03
C ALA A 48 1.42 22.84 -15.54
N VAL A 49 0.25 22.29 -15.90
CA VAL A 49 -0.92 23.08 -16.26
C VAL A 49 -1.36 23.98 -15.10
N ARG A 50 -1.35 23.45 -13.88
CA ARG A 50 -1.67 24.23 -12.68
C ARG A 50 -0.69 25.38 -12.49
N MET A 51 0.62 25.14 -12.59
CA MET A 51 1.65 26.16 -12.46
C MET A 51 1.55 27.20 -13.58
N TRP A 52 1.28 26.78 -14.81
CA TRP A 52 1.07 27.69 -15.95
C TRP A 52 -0.09 28.67 -15.70
N VAL A 53 -1.22 28.19 -15.17
CA VAL A 53 -2.37 29.05 -14.85
C VAL A 53 -2.08 30.03 -13.70
N ARG A 54 -1.19 29.66 -12.78
CA ARG A 54 -0.88 30.47 -11.57
C ARG A 54 0.26 31.47 -11.78
N LEU A 55 1.24 31.11 -12.60
CA LEU A 55 2.45 31.89 -12.86
C LEU A 55 2.39 32.64 -14.20
N GLY A 56 1.53 32.21 -15.14
CA GLY A 56 1.38 32.83 -16.46
C GLY A 56 0.74 34.23 -16.41
N PRO A 57 0.73 34.95 -17.54
CA PRO A 57 0.32 36.36 -17.65
C PRO A 57 -1.19 36.62 -17.50
N GLY A 58 -1.94 35.69 -16.91
CA GLY A 58 -3.39 35.79 -16.74
C GLY A 58 -3.84 36.57 -15.50
N PRO A 59 -5.12 37.00 -15.45
CA PRO A 59 -5.68 37.79 -14.33
C PRO A 59 -5.84 37.00 -13.01
N ARG A 60 -5.41 35.73 -12.95
CA ARG A 60 -5.55 34.83 -11.80
C ARG A 60 -4.22 34.56 -11.07
N LYS A 61 -3.25 35.47 -11.21
CA LYS A 61 -1.97 35.41 -10.48
C LYS A 61 -2.23 35.53 -8.98
N ASN A 62 -2.25 34.40 -8.29
CA ASN A 62 -2.38 34.36 -6.85
C ASN A 62 -1.77 33.06 -6.34
N TRP A 63 -0.46 33.09 -6.06
CA TRP A 63 0.25 31.99 -5.43
C TRP A 63 -0.29 31.78 -4.03
N ARG A 64 -0.68 30.55 -3.71
CA ARG A 64 -1.30 30.22 -2.43
C ARG A 64 -0.73 28.92 -1.88
N VAL A 65 -1.03 28.67 -0.61
CA VAL A 65 -0.54 27.50 0.13
C VAL A 65 -0.99 26.19 -0.54
N ASP A 66 -2.14 26.15 -1.22
CA ASP A 66 -2.59 24.99 -2.00
C ASP A 66 -1.67 24.65 -3.17
N ASP A 67 -1.05 25.66 -3.80
CA ASP A 67 -0.12 25.43 -4.90
C ASP A 67 1.24 24.90 -4.36
N THR A 68 1.68 25.37 -3.19
CA THR A 68 2.91 24.85 -2.54
C THR A 68 2.79 23.40 -2.11
N THR A 69 1.65 23.01 -1.52
CA THR A 69 1.44 21.62 -1.06
C THR A 69 1.33 20.65 -2.24
N CYS A 70 0.73 21.10 -3.34
CA CYS A 70 0.69 20.33 -4.59
C CYS A 70 2.09 20.08 -5.18
N VAL A 71 2.96 21.09 -5.18
CA VAL A 71 4.37 20.93 -5.64
C VAL A 71 5.15 20.01 -4.71
N LEU A 72 4.97 20.12 -3.39
CA LEU A 72 5.61 19.22 -2.42
C LEU A 72 5.16 17.75 -2.61
N ALA A 73 3.88 17.52 -2.91
CA ALA A 73 3.37 16.19 -3.26
C ALA A 73 4.00 15.65 -4.55
N ALA A 74 4.19 16.50 -5.56
CA ALA A 74 4.83 16.14 -6.83
C ALA A 74 6.30 15.75 -6.62
N ILE A 75 7.06 16.55 -5.86
CA ILE A 75 8.44 16.25 -5.49
C ILE A 75 8.50 14.91 -4.74
N GLY A 76 7.64 14.73 -3.74
CA GLY A 76 7.58 13.47 -2.99
C GLY A 76 7.28 12.27 -3.89
N SER A 77 6.41 12.43 -4.90
CA SER A 77 6.08 11.36 -5.85
C SER A 77 7.27 10.98 -6.73
N ILE A 78 8.08 11.96 -7.14
CA ILE A 78 9.33 11.70 -7.88
C ILE A 78 10.33 10.97 -6.98
N VAL A 79 10.48 11.41 -5.73
CA VAL A 79 11.35 10.75 -4.74
C VAL A 79 10.90 9.32 -4.51
N HIS A 80 9.60 9.07 -4.41
CA HIS A 80 9.02 7.74 -4.26
C HIS A 80 9.43 6.82 -5.42
N MET A 81 9.30 7.28 -6.67
CA MET A 81 9.71 6.50 -7.85
C MET A 81 11.21 6.15 -7.83
N ILE A 82 12.06 7.09 -7.40
CA ILE A 82 13.50 6.84 -7.29
C ILE A 82 13.76 5.74 -6.25
N VAL A 83 13.10 5.82 -5.08
CA VAL A 83 13.21 4.81 -4.03
C VAL A 83 12.71 3.43 -4.51
N TYR A 84 11.62 3.36 -5.28
CA TYR A 84 11.14 2.11 -5.88
C TYR A 84 12.13 1.53 -6.89
N THR A 85 12.66 2.37 -7.77
CA THR A 85 13.63 1.95 -8.79
C THR A 85 14.89 1.38 -8.15
N GLN A 86 15.34 1.96 -7.04
CA GLN A 86 16.46 1.44 -6.26
C GLN A 86 16.08 0.15 -5.48
N SER A 87 14.80 -0.11 -5.22
CA SER A 87 14.35 -1.29 -4.48
C SER A 87 14.28 -2.55 -5.36
N PHE A 88 14.08 -2.44 -6.68
CA PHE A 88 13.94 -3.61 -7.57
C PHE A 88 15.17 -4.53 -7.60
N PRO A 89 16.41 -4.03 -7.71
CA PRO A 89 17.61 -4.88 -7.70
C PRO A 89 17.76 -5.70 -6.41
N ARG A 90 17.15 -5.25 -5.31
CA ARG A 90 17.16 -5.93 -4.00
C ARG A 90 16.09 -7.02 -3.87
N GLY A 91 15.30 -7.24 -4.93
CA GLY A 91 14.25 -8.27 -4.96
C GLY A 91 12.85 -7.76 -4.64
N PHE A 92 12.62 -6.44 -4.60
CA PHE A 92 11.27 -5.90 -4.48
C PHE A 92 10.40 -6.36 -5.66
N GLY A 93 9.24 -6.97 -5.38
CA GLY A 93 8.38 -7.56 -6.40
C GLY A 93 8.81 -8.93 -6.93
N ARG A 94 9.76 -9.60 -6.26
CA ARG A 94 10.13 -11.02 -6.47
C ARG A 94 9.77 -11.85 -5.23
N HIS A 95 9.60 -13.15 -5.40
CA HIS A 95 9.37 -14.06 -4.27
C HIS A 95 10.61 -14.16 -3.38
N LEU A 96 10.41 -14.36 -2.08
CA LEU A 96 11.52 -14.37 -1.13
C LEU A 96 12.44 -15.58 -1.34
N TRP A 97 11.88 -16.72 -1.77
CA TRP A 97 12.66 -17.91 -2.11
C TRP A 97 13.45 -17.80 -3.42
N ASP A 98 13.16 -16.83 -4.28
CA ASP A 98 13.89 -16.58 -5.53
C ASP A 98 15.05 -15.58 -5.35
N ILE A 99 15.21 -15.04 -4.14
CA ILE A 99 16.27 -14.11 -3.77
C ILE A 99 17.33 -14.87 -2.97
N ARG A 100 18.60 -14.67 -3.30
CA ARG A 100 19.70 -15.27 -2.56
C ARG A 100 19.86 -14.56 -1.22
N ALA A 101 19.95 -15.31 -0.12
CA ALA A 101 20.13 -14.78 1.23
C ALA A 101 21.34 -13.85 1.33
N ILE A 102 22.43 -14.16 0.61
CA ILE A 102 23.64 -13.31 0.55
C ILE A 102 23.36 -11.89 0.04
N THR A 103 22.35 -11.70 -0.82
CA THR A 103 21.97 -10.38 -1.36
C THR A 103 21.32 -9.50 -0.30
N LEU A 104 20.67 -10.13 0.70
CA LEU A 104 20.03 -9.44 1.83
C LEU A 104 20.97 -9.30 3.04
N LEU A 105 21.99 -10.16 3.13
CA LEU A 105 22.90 -10.27 4.27
C LEU A 105 24.25 -9.55 4.06
N ASP A 106 24.64 -9.30 2.81
CA ASP A 106 25.95 -8.72 2.50
C ASP A 106 25.81 -7.31 1.87
N PRO A 107 26.05 -6.23 2.64
CA PRO A 107 26.09 -4.86 2.14
C PRO A 107 27.17 -4.62 1.07
N SER A 108 28.11 -5.55 0.87
CA SER A 108 29.16 -5.44 -0.15
C SER A 108 28.82 -6.09 -1.49
N SER A 109 27.76 -6.92 -1.55
CA SER A 109 27.37 -7.65 -2.77
C SER A 109 26.63 -6.79 -3.82
N SER A 110 26.15 -5.60 -3.43
CA SER A 110 25.55 -4.61 -4.36
C SER A 110 26.59 -3.85 -5.21
N ARG A 111 27.87 -4.21 -5.16
CA ARG A 111 28.94 -3.62 -6.01
C ARG A 111 28.93 -4.11 -7.46
N VAL A 112 27.77 -4.40 -8.02
CA VAL A 112 27.61 -4.61 -9.47
C VAL A 112 26.86 -3.40 -10.02
N CYS A 113 27.59 -2.28 -10.16
CA CYS A 113 27.53 -1.32 -11.28
C CYS A 113 28.38 -0.06 -10.97
N ASN A 114 29.60 -0.06 -11.50
CA ASN A 114 30.34 1.05 -12.14
C ASN A 114 30.66 2.36 -11.37
N ASP A 115 31.98 2.59 -11.26
CA ASP A 115 32.74 3.85 -11.39
C ASP A 115 33.52 4.32 -10.13
N PRO A 116 34.89 4.35 -10.13
CA PRO A 116 35.68 4.71 -8.95
C PRO A 116 35.79 6.21 -8.65
N ALA A 117 35.11 7.09 -9.39
CA ALA A 117 35.48 8.51 -9.41
C ALA A 117 34.30 9.50 -9.30
N SER A 118 33.56 9.51 -8.19
CA SER A 118 32.88 10.74 -7.74
C SER A 118 32.28 10.61 -6.33
N HIS A 119 32.92 11.24 -5.34
CA HIS A 119 32.32 12.04 -4.24
C HIS A 119 30.97 11.61 -3.58
N HIS A 120 30.63 10.32 -3.51
CA HIS A 120 29.37 9.85 -2.90
C HIS A 120 29.52 9.31 -1.46
N ARG A 121 30.56 9.71 -0.71
CA ARG A 121 30.80 9.19 0.65
C ARG A 121 29.88 9.76 1.75
N LEU A 122 29.02 10.72 1.44
CA LEU A 122 27.98 11.17 2.37
C LEU A 122 26.68 10.32 2.27
N PHE A 123 26.52 9.55 1.20
CA PHE A 123 25.32 8.75 0.93
C PHE A 123 25.52 7.24 1.13
N THR A 124 26.74 6.79 1.43
CA THR A 124 27.06 5.35 1.58
C THR A 124 26.46 4.67 2.81
N ASN A 125 25.88 5.41 3.77
CA ASN A 125 25.11 4.82 4.88
C ASN A 125 23.62 4.64 4.54
N ILE A 126 23.19 4.99 3.32
CA ILE A 126 21.78 4.95 2.88
C ILE A 126 21.46 3.65 2.10
N GLU A 127 22.48 2.86 1.72
CA GLU A 127 22.30 1.74 0.79
C GLU A 127 21.59 0.49 1.37
N GLU A 128 21.50 0.34 2.69
CA GLU A 128 20.61 -0.65 3.35
C GLU A 128 19.24 -0.05 3.75
N GLN A 129 19.05 1.27 3.59
CA GLN A 129 17.90 2.01 4.12
C GLN A 129 16.78 2.29 3.10
N ILE A 130 16.87 1.71 1.90
CA ILE A 130 15.99 2.08 0.79
C ILE A 130 14.60 1.41 0.89
N LEU A 131 14.52 0.18 1.42
CA LEU A 131 13.22 -0.49 1.64
C LEU A 131 12.44 0.17 2.79
N SER A 132 13.15 0.61 3.83
CA SER A 132 12.60 1.34 4.98
C SER A 132 12.28 2.80 4.66
N ALA A 133 12.94 3.43 3.68
CA ALA A 133 12.61 4.77 3.20
C ALA A 133 11.19 4.87 2.61
N ASN A 134 10.66 3.78 2.03
CA ASN A 134 9.26 3.75 1.55
C ASN A 134 8.27 4.06 2.69
N GLY A 135 8.55 3.61 3.91
CA GLY A 135 7.75 3.89 5.10
C GLY A 135 7.70 5.37 5.52
N ILE A 136 8.53 6.23 4.92
CA ILE A 136 8.55 7.68 5.17
C ILE A 136 8.01 8.44 3.97
N VAL A 137 8.50 8.10 2.78
CA VAL A 137 8.16 8.83 1.54
C VAL A 137 6.70 8.62 1.17
N TYR A 138 6.15 7.41 1.33
CA TYR A 138 4.76 7.13 0.99
C TYR A 138 3.76 7.92 1.88
N PRO A 139 3.87 7.90 3.24
CA PRO A 139 3.08 8.78 4.10
C PRO A 139 3.20 10.27 3.78
N TRP A 140 4.40 10.73 3.44
CA TRP A 140 4.65 12.12 3.05
C TRP A 140 3.82 12.52 1.84
N VAL A 141 3.92 11.76 0.74
CA VAL A 141 3.22 12.05 -0.51
C VAL A 141 1.72 12.11 -0.30
N ILE A 142 1.17 11.16 0.45
CA ILE A 142 -0.27 11.06 0.68
C ILE A 142 -0.79 12.24 1.50
N CYS A 143 -0.09 12.61 2.57
CA CYS A 143 -0.44 13.76 3.40
C CYS A 143 -0.53 15.04 2.55
N PHE A 144 0.52 15.36 1.80
CA PHE A 144 0.53 16.58 0.99
C PHE A 144 -0.50 16.55 -0.14
N ALA A 145 -0.76 15.39 -0.75
CA ALA A 145 -1.80 15.24 -1.76
C ALA A 145 -3.19 15.53 -1.18
N LYS A 146 -3.51 14.96 0.01
CA LYS A 146 -4.80 15.16 0.69
C LYS A 146 -4.98 16.58 1.18
N VAL A 147 -3.97 17.15 1.82
CA VAL A 147 -3.97 18.55 2.25
C VAL A 147 -4.16 19.49 1.06
N SER A 148 -3.51 19.23 -0.08
CA SER A 148 -3.71 20.00 -1.31
C SER A 148 -5.18 19.96 -1.79
N ILE A 149 -5.83 18.79 -1.76
CA ILE A 149 -7.24 18.64 -2.15
C ILE A 149 -8.17 19.35 -1.16
N LEU A 150 -7.94 19.19 0.15
CA LEU A 150 -8.76 19.83 1.19
C LEU A 150 -8.66 21.36 1.13
N LEU A 151 -7.45 21.91 0.90
CA LEU A 151 -7.26 23.35 0.69
C LEU A 151 -7.99 23.83 -0.58
N LEU A 152 -8.00 23.03 -1.65
CA LEU A 152 -8.78 23.32 -2.85
C LEU A 152 -10.30 23.36 -2.56
N TYR A 153 -10.81 22.46 -1.71
CA TYR A 153 -12.22 22.46 -1.31
C TYR A 153 -12.61 23.66 -0.45
N ILE A 154 -11.76 24.06 0.50
CA ILE A 154 -11.97 25.29 1.29
C ILE A 154 -12.11 26.49 0.36
N ARG A 155 -11.29 26.55 -0.70
CA ARG A 155 -11.35 27.62 -1.69
C ARG A 155 -12.61 27.57 -2.55
N LEU A 156 -13.03 26.37 -2.97
CA LEU A 156 -14.18 26.20 -3.85
C LEU A 156 -15.50 26.48 -3.12
N PHE A 157 -15.63 26.00 -1.88
CA PHE A 157 -16.85 26.09 -1.07
C PHE A 157 -16.73 27.07 0.10
N TRP A 158 -15.97 28.15 -0.06
CA TRP A 158 -15.70 29.13 1.01
C TRP A 158 -16.97 29.73 1.65
N VAL A 159 -18.09 29.69 0.92
CA VAL A 159 -19.42 30.15 1.37
C VAL A 159 -20.06 29.18 2.37
N GLU A 160 -19.83 27.87 2.23
CA GLU A 160 -20.45 26.85 3.08
C GLU A 160 -19.57 26.55 4.29
N ARG A 161 -19.89 27.16 5.44
CA ARG A 161 -19.07 27.09 6.66
C ARG A 161 -18.86 25.66 7.16
N THR A 162 -19.87 24.80 7.02
CA THR A 162 -19.80 23.41 7.48
C THR A 162 -18.68 22.65 6.76
N VAL A 163 -18.61 22.81 5.44
CA VAL A 163 -17.61 22.15 4.58
C VAL A 163 -16.21 22.70 4.87
N VAL A 164 -16.09 24.01 5.08
CA VAL A 164 -14.81 24.65 5.43
C VAL A 164 -14.30 24.17 6.79
N ILE A 165 -15.15 24.12 7.82
CA ILE A 165 -14.78 23.64 9.15
C ILE A 165 -14.37 22.17 9.09
N ALA A 166 -15.15 21.34 8.39
CA ALA A 166 -14.81 19.94 8.17
C ALA A 166 -13.44 19.82 7.48
N ALA A 167 -13.21 20.55 6.38
CA ALA A 167 -11.94 20.47 5.66
C ALA A 167 -10.73 20.88 6.52
N TRP A 168 -10.86 21.92 7.37
CA TRP A 168 -9.80 22.27 8.32
C TRP A 168 -9.56 21.19 9.37
N LEU A 169 -10.62 20.60 9.92
CA LEU A 169 -10.52 19.46 10.84
C LEU A 169 -9.81 18.28 10.17
N GLY A 170 -10.17 17.99 8.92
CA GLY A 170 -9.52 16.99 8.08
C GLY A 170 -8.03 17.25 7.93
N ILE A 171 -7.63 18.48 7.59
CA ILE A 171 -6.21 18.86 7.46
C ILE A 171 -5.44 18.61 8.76
N VAL A 172 -6.00 19.02 9.91
CA VAL A 172 -5.34 18.84 11.21
C VAL A 172 -5.18 17.36 11.54
N ILE A 173 -6.24 16.57 11.42
CA ILE A 173 -6.22 15.14 11.72
C ILE A 173 -5.25 14.40 10.77
N ASP A 174 -5.34 14.66 9.46
CA ASP A 174 -4.49 14.06 8.44
C ASP A 174 -3.01 14.38 8.71
N SER A 175 -2.69 15.66 8.92
CA SER A 175 -1.33 16.10 9.23
C SER A 175 -0.78 15.44 10.50
N MET A 176 -1.59 15.33 11.56
CA MET A 176 -1.17 14.68 12.80
C MET A 176 -0.89 13.18 12.62
N LEU A 177 -1.80 12.46 11.94
CA LEU A 177 -1.67 11.02 11.71
C LEU A 177 -0.46 10.69 10.83
N TYR A 178 -0.31 11.38 9.69
CA TYR A 178 0.78 11.11 8.77
C TYR A 178 2.14 11.56 9.32
N THR A 179 2.20 12.62 10.13
CA THR A 179 3.43 12.99 10.85
C THR A 179 3.82 11.91 11.86
N ALA A 180 2.85 11.30 12.55
CA ALA A 180 3.13 10.17 13.44
C ALA A 180 3.67 8.95 12.69
N PHE A 181 3.11 8.63 11.52
CA PHE A 181 3.63 7.55 10.67
C PHE A 181 5.06 7.82 10.18
N ILE A 182 5.35 9.05 9.76
CA ILE A 182 6.71 9.46 9.39
C ILE A 182 7.67 9.29 10.57
N GLY A 183 7.27 9.71 11.77
CA GLY A 183 8.06 9.53 12.99
C GLY A 183 8.36 8.06 13.31
N LEU A 184 7.37 7.18 13.13
CA LEU A 184 7.56 5.73 13.26
C LEU A 184 8.51 5.18 12.20
N GLY A 185 8.36 5.59 10.94
CA GLY A 185 9.27 5.21 9.85
C GLY A 185 10.72 5.62 10.12
N ILE A 186 10.94 6.84 10.63
CA ILE A 186 12.27 7.32 11.04
C ILE A 186 12.83 6.47 12.20
N GLY A 187 12.01 6.16 13.20
CA GLY A 187 12.44 5.27 14.29
C GLY A 187 12.79 3.87 13.79
N GLY A 188 12.08 3.36 12.78
CA GLY A 188 12.40 2.13 12.06
C GLY A 188 13.76 2.19 11.37
N LEU A 189 14.07 3.30 10.67
CA LEU A 189 15.39 3.50 10.06
C LEU A 189 16.54 3.46 11.07
N LEU A 190 16.32 4.00 12.27
CA LEU A 190 17.36 4.12 13.29
C LEU A 190 17.58 2.84 14.09
N LYS A 191 16.53 2.03 14.28
CA LYS A 191 16.55 0.85 15.18
C LYS A 191 16.47 -0.49 14.48
N CYS A 192 16.04 -0.55 13.23
CA CYS A 192 15.78 -1.81 12.52
C CYS A 192 16.72 -1.99 11.32
N ALA A 193 17.85 -1.27 11.31
CA ALA A 193 18.84 -1.32 10.23
C ALA A 193 19.70 -2.59 10.23
N SER A 194 19.85 -3.27 11.37
CA SER A 194 20.62 -4.52 11.47
C SER A 194 19.71 -5.73 11.70
N LEU A 195 19.96 -6.82 10.98
CA LEU A 195 19.26 -8.10 11.12
C LEU A 195 19.41 -8.72 12.52
N THR A 196 20.44 -8.32 13.29
CA THR A 196 20.63 -8.75 14.68
C THR A 196 19.63 -8.11 15.65
N GLU A 197 18.97 -7.01 15.26
CA GLU A 197 18.03 -6.25 16.08
C GLU A 197 16.56 -6.42 15.65
N LEU A 198 16.32 -7.23 14.61
CA LEU A 198 15.01 -7.48 14.00
C LEU A 198 14.02 -8.20 14.93
N ASP A 199 14.50 -8.86 15.97
CA ASP A 199 13.64 -9.59 16.92
C ASP A 199 12.93 -8.67 17.93
N SER A 200 13.27 -7.38 17.95
CA SER A 200 12.57 -6.38 18.76
C SER A 200 11.10 -6.24 18.33
N SER A 201 10.18 -6.23 19.30
CA SER A 201 8.73 -6.00 19.07
C SER A 201 8.44 -4.73 18.27
N TYR A 202 9.31 -3.73 18.36
CA TYR A 202 9.19 -2.48 17.60
C TYR A 202 9.40 -2.69 16.09
N CYS A 203 10.40 -3.48 15.69
CA CYS A 203 10.71 -3.71 14.28
C CYS A 203 9.64 -4.56 13.59
N LYS A 204 9.15 -5.60 14.27
CA LYS A 204 7.99 -6.38 13.81
C LYS A 204 6.74 -5.53 13.62
N PHE A 205 6.49 -4.60 14.55
CA PHE A 205 5.37 -3.66 14.41
C PHE A 205 5.58 -2.67 13.25
N ASN A 206 6.80 -2.19 13.02
CA ASN A 206 7.10 -1.24 11.97
C ASN A 206 6.97 -1.84 10.55
N GLU A 207 7.28 -3.13 10.38
CA GLU A 207 7.18 -3.82 9.10
C GLU A 207 5.73 -4.16 8.71
N ASP A 208 5.00 -4.86 9.59
CA ASP A 208 3.66 -5.36 9.27
C ASP A 208 2.54 -4.49 9.85
N GLY A 209 2.68 -4.13 11.12
CA GLY A 209 1.66 -3.38 11.85
C GLY A 209 1.45 -1.99 11.26
N MET A 210 2.54 -1.25 11.06
CA MET A 210 2.50 0.11 10.52
C MET A 210 1.85 0.13 9.14
N VAL A 211 2.24 -0.78 8.24
CA VAL A 211 1.67 -0.85 6.88
C VAL A 211 0.17 -1.11 6.93
N MET A 212 -0.31 -1.98 7.83
CA MET A 212 -1.74 -2.19 8.04
C MET A 212 -2.44 -0.91 8.52
N PHE A 213 -1.94 -0.27 9.57
CA PHE A 213 -2.54 0.94 10.14
C PHE A 213 -2.56 2.09 9.14
N THR A 214 -1.46 2.34 8.45
CA THR A 214 -1.38 3.35 7.39
C THR A 214 -2.36 3.02 6.25
N SER A 215 -2.57 1.75 5.93
CA SER A 215 -3.55 1.33 4.91
C SER A 215 -4.99 1.61 5.31
N VAL A 216 -5.37 1.28 6.54
CA VAL A 216 -6.72 1.57 7.07
C VAL A 216 -6.97 3.07 7.12
N VAL A 217 -6.04 3.84 7.71
CA VAL A 217 -6.15 5.30 7.78
C VAL A 217 -6.27 5.91 6.40
N ASN A 218 -5.48 5.41 5.43
CA ASN A 218 -5.55 5.88 4.05
C ASN A 218 -6.93 5.68 3.44
N VAL A 219 -7.53 4.49 3.57
CA VAL A 219 -8.88 4.20 3.05
C VAL A 219 -9.92 5.12 3.70
N VAL A 220 -9.90 5.25 5.02
CA VAL A 220 -10.86 6.09 5.76
C VAL A 220 -10.76 7.55 5.33
N THR A 221 -9.53 8.07 5.23
CA THR A 221 -9.29 9.46 4.82
C THR A 221 -9.59 9.70 3.34
N ASP A 222 -9.41 8.70 2.46
CA ASP A 222 -9.81 8.80 1.04
C ASP A 222 -11.32 8.97 0.90
N PHE A 223 -12.11 8.14 1.60
CA PHE A 223 -13.58 8.27 1.61
C PHE A 223 -14.02 9.60 2.24
N TYR A 224 -13.35 10.05 3.30
CA TYR A 224 -13.63 11.34 3.91
C TYR A 224 -13.45 12.49 2.90
N VAL A 225 -12.31 12.53 2.19
CA VAL A 225 -12.03 13.56 1.18
C VAL A 225 -13.00 13.45 0.00
N LEU A 226 -13.39 12.24 -0.42
CA LEU A 226 -14.33 12.02 -1.52
C LEU A 226 -15.75 12.52 -1.17
N LEU A 227 -16.23 12.23 0.04
CA LEU A 227 -17.60 12.52 0.45
C LEU A 227 -17.81 14.00 0.83
N LEU A 228 -16.76 14.68 1.29
CA LEU A 228 -16.82 16.07 1.77
C LEU A 228 -17.50 17.05 0.78
N PRO A 229 -17.17 17.06 -0.53
CA PRO A 229 -17.83 17.94 -1.49
C PRO A 229 -19.15 17.39 -2.06
N VAL A 230 -19.56 16.16 -1.75
CA VAL A 230 -20.79 15.57 -2.32
C VAL A 230 -22.04 16.32 -1.86
N TYR A 231 -22.11 16.63 -0.57
CA TYR A 231 -23.24 17.35 0.02
C TYR A 231 -23.48 18.72 -0.63
N PRO A 232 -22.51 19.67 -0.65
CA PRO A 232 -22.72 20.99 -1.25
C PRO A 232 -22.97 20.94 -2.76
N VAL A 233 -22.37 19.99 -3.47
CA VAL A 233 -22.59 19.82 -4.92
C VAL A 233 -24.01 19.35 -5.23
N SER A 234 -24.60 18.49 -4.38
CA SER A 234 -25.96 17.98 -4.57
C SER A 234 -27.04 19.07 -4.48
N GLN A 235 -26.76 20.15 -3.75
CA GLN A 235 -27.67 21.29 -3.58
C GLN A 235 -27.60 22.28 -4.75
N LEU A 236 -26.62 22.15 -5.64
CA LEU A 236 -26.38 23.12 -6.71
C LEU A 236 -27.09 22.70 -8.00
N LYS A 237 -28.05 23.50 -8.45
CA LYS A 237 -28.74 23.30 -9.74
C LYS A 237 -27.81 23.66 -10.90
N LEU A 238 -27.12 22.66 -11.46
CA LEU A 238 -26.18 22.84 -12.56
C LEU A 238 -26.78 22.40 -13.91
N ASN A 239 -26.37 23.07 -14.98
CA ASN A 239 -26.66 22.66 -16.35
C ASN A 239 -26.01 21.27 -16.62
N PRO A 240 -26.70 20.31 -17.25
CA PRO A 240 -26.19 18.95 -17.52
C PRO A 240 -24.78 18.88 -18.12
N GLN A 241 -24.37 19.86 -18.94
CA GLN A 241 -23.01 19.87 -19.50
C GLN A 241 -21.91 20.05 -18.44
N LYS A 242 -22.16 20.84 -17.39
CA LYS A 242 -21.20 21.04 -16.29
C LYS A 242 -21.22 19.88 -15.31
N TRP A 243 -22.34 19.17 -15.24
CA TRP A 243 -22.52 18.00 -14.38
C TRP A 243 -21.62 16.84 -14.81
N ILE A 244 -21.39 16.64 -16.11
CA ILE A 244 -20.48 15.60 -16.63
C ILE A 244 -19.06 15.77 -16.07
N GLY A 245 -18.51 16.99 -16.10
CA GLY A 245 -17.16 17.23 -15.56
C GLY A 245 -17.05 16.93 -14.07
N ILE A 246 -18.09 17.27 -13.31
CA ILE A 246 -18.18 16.95 -11.89
C ILE A 246 -18.25 15.43 -11.68
N ALA A 247 -19.12 14.75 -12.43
CA ALA A 247 -19.26 13.30 -12.38
C ALA A 247 -17.94 12.58 -12.72
N CYS A 248 -17.17 13.07 -13.71
CA CYS A 248 -15.85 12.53 -14.03
C CYS A 248 -14.85 12.68 -12.88
N VAL A 249 -14.81 13.84 -12.22
CA VAL A 249 -13.91 14.07 -11.07
C VAL A 249 -14.28 13.17 -9.90
N PHE A 250 -15.56 13.11 -9.53
CA PHE A 250 -16.04 12.21 -8.47
C PHE A 250 -15.84 10.73 -8.82
N GLY A 251 -16.06 10.35 -10.08
CA GLY A 251 -15.81 8.99 -10.56
C GLY A 251 -14.34 8.60 -10.45
N SER A 252 -13.42 9.48 -10.83
CA SER A 252 -11.98 9.26 -10.67
C SER A 252 -11.57 9.12 -9.19
N GLY A 253 -12.18 9.91 -8.30
CA GLY A 253 -11.97 9.79 -6.86
C GLY A 253 -12.50 8.47 -6.29
N LEU A 254 -13.67 8.00 -6.73
CA LEU A 254 -14.22 6.71 -6.30
C LEU A 254 -13.34 5.53 -6.76
N ALA A 255 -12.80 5.60 -7.98
CA ALA A 255 -11.85 4.61 -8.47
C ALA A 255 -10.59 4.56 -7.59
N ALA A 256 -10.06 5.73 -7.18
CA ALA A 256 -8.93 5.82 -6.26
C ALA A 256 -9.26 5.24 -4.86
N CYS A 257 -10.47 5.48 -4.33
CA CYS A 257 -10.90 4.86 -3.08
C CYS A 257 -11.00 3.33 -3.21
N ALA A 258 -11.52 2.83 -4.33
CA ALA A 258 -11.61 1.39 -4.58
C ALA A 258 -10.24 0.72 -4.66
N THR A 259 -9.24 1.39 -5.23
CA THR A 259 -7.87 0.87 -5.30
C THR A 259 -7.20 0.85 -3.93
N SER A 260 -7.41 1.89 -3.11
CA SER A 260 -6.96 1.91 -1.71
C SER A 260 -7.60 0.77 -0.90
N LEU A 261 -8.89 0.50 -1.10
CA LEU A 261 -9.58 -0.60 -0.44
C LEU A 261 -9.05 -1.97 -0.89
N ALA A 262 -8.81 -2.16 -2.19
CA ALA A 262 -8.23 -3.39 -2.72
C ALA A 262 -6.82 -3.65 -2.13
N ARG A 263 -6.00 -2.60 -1.99
CA ARG A 263 -4.68 -2.68 -1.34
C ARG A 263 -4.80 -3.13 0.11
N LEU A 264 -5.75 -2.57 0.87
CA LEU A 264 -6.00 -2.97 2.26
C LEU A 264 -6.45 -4.43 2.36
N ILE A 265 -7.39 -4.86 1.52
CA ILE A 265 -7.88 -6.26 1.51
C ILE A 265 -6.74 -7.22 1.18
N ASN A 266 -5.93 -6.90 0.16
CA ASN A 266 -4.81 -7.74 -0.23
C ASN A 266 -3.79 -7.89 0.91
N PHE A 267 -3.44 -6.77 1.56
CA PHE A 267 -2.54 -6.79 2.71
C PHE A 267 -3.14 -7.58 3.89
N ALA A 268 -4.42 -7.41 4.20
CA ALA A 268 -5.08 -8.12 5.30
C ALA A 268 -5.12 -9.63 5.10
N ILE A 269 -5.30 -10.10 3.86
CA ILE A 269 -5.31 -11.54 3.53
C ILE A 269 -3.89 -12.12 3.62
N HIS A 270 -2.87 -11.37 3.21
CA HIS A 270 -1.49 -11.86 3.09
C HIS A 270 -0.57 -11.44 4.25
N GLN A 271 -1.11 -10.85 5.32
CA GLN A 271 -0.32 -10.35 6.46
C GLN A 271 0.51 -11.44 7.15
N ARG A 272 0.12 -12.71 7.04
CA ARG A 272 0.86 -13.86 7.62
C ARG A 272 1.70 -14.63 6.61
N SER A 273 1.76 -14.18 5.35
CA SER A 273 2.58 -14.85 4.34
C SER A 273 4.06 -14.55 4.58
N SER A 274 4.92 -15.55 4.36
CA SER A 274 6.37 -15.39 4.43
C SER A 274 6.93 -14.56 3.26
N ASP A 275 6.12 -14.27 2.24
CA ASP A 275 6.53 -13.55 1.02
C ASP A 275 6.21 -12.05 1.06
N THR A 276 6.76 -11.37 2.06
CA THR A 276 6.52 -9.94 2.26
C THR A 276 6.87 -9.12 1.01
N LEU A 277 8.01 -9.36 0.36
CA LEU A 277 8.46 -8.62 -0.83
C LEU A 277 7.54 -8.78 -2.06
N TRP A 278 6.99 -9.98 -2.27
CA TRP A 278 6.04 -10.23 -3.36
C TRP A 278 4.72 -9.53 -3.10
N VAL A 279 4.19 -9.66 -1.88
CA VAL A 279 2.93 -9.03 -1.47
C VAL A 279 3.04 -7.51 -1.53
N GLN A 280 4.17 -6.93 -1.14
CA GLN A 280 4.42 -5.49 -1.27
C GLN A 280 4.47 -5.05 -2.74
N GLY A 281 5.07 -5.83 -3.64
CA GLY A 281 5.00 -5.59 -5.08
C GLY A 281 3.56 -5.60 -5.62
N VAL A 282 2.74 -6.54 -5.15
CA VAL A 282 1.32 -6.60 -5.50
C VAL A 282 0.58 -5.36 -5.00
N ASN A 283 0.86 -4.94 -3.76
CA ASN A 283 0.28 -3.74 -3.17
C ASN A 283 0.68 -2.47 -3.92
N ALA A 284 1.92 -2.37 -4.39
CA ALA A 284 2.40 -1.25 -5.20
C ALA A 284 1.62 -1.13 -6.53
N LYS A 285 1.30 -2.27 -7.16
CA LYS A 285 0.42 -2.29 -8.34
C LYS A 285 -0.98 -1.80 -8.03
N TYR A 286 -1.53 -2.12 -6.85
CA TYR A 286 -2.83 -1.60 -6.43
C TYR A 286 -2.81 -0.09 -6.18
N THR A 287 -1.72 0.47 -5.63
CA THR A 287 -1.54 1.92 -5.46
C THR A 287 -1.59 2.66 -6.80
N SER A 288 -1.09 2.03 -7.87
CA SER A 288 -1.10 2.60 -9.23
C SER A 288 -2.30 2.14 -10.08
N SER A 289 -3.23 1.42 -9.49
CA SER A 289 -4.53 1.00 -10.03
C SER A 289 -4.58 0.04 -11.23
N ARG A 290 -5.56 -0.87 -11.13
CA ARG A 290 -5.87 -2.05 -11.96
C ARG A 290 -5.80 -1.83 -13.47
N MET A 291 -4.76 -2.36 -14.11
CA MET A 291 -4.83 -2.70 -15.54
C MET A 291 -4.18 -4.06 -15.88
N SER A 292 -3.94 -4.93 -14.89
CA SER A 292 -3.27 -6.23 -15.11
C SER A 292 -4.12 -7.47 -14.84
N ASN A 293 -5.39 -7.34 -14.42
CA ASN A 293 -6.24 -8.51 -14.18
C ASN A 293 -6.88 -9.11 -15.45
N SER A 294 -6.57 -8.57 -16.63
CA SER A 294 -7.06 -9.12 -17.90
C SER A 294 -6.02 -9.95 -18.66
N TYR A 295 -4.76 -10.03 -18.20
CA TYR A 295 -3.69 -10.76 -18.93
C TYR A 295 -3.26 -12.08 -18.29
N ASN A 296 -3.67 -12.39 -17.05
CA ASN A 296 -3.25 -13.63 -16.35
C ASN A 296 -4.31 -14.74 -16.33
N LEU A 297 -5.36 -14.67 -17.15
CA LEU A 297 -6.32 -15.77 -17.31
C LEU A 297 -6.00 -16.71 -18.48
N GLU A 298 -4.89 -16.51 -19.21
CA GLU A 298 -4.63 -17.24 -20.47
C GLU A 298 -3.35 -18.08 -20.53
N GLU A 299 -2.69 -18.38 -19.40
CA GLU A 299 -1.61 -19.38 -19.40
C GLU A 299 -1.84 -20.49 -18.37
N HIS A 300 -2.84 -21.33 -18.65
CA HIS A 300 -2.78 -22.75 -18.29
C HIS A 300 -2.83 -23.60 -19.56
N PRO A 301 -1.69 -24.06 -20.10
CA PRO A 301 -1.72 -25.09 -21.12
C PRO A 301 -1.68 -26.47 -20.47
N ASN A 302 -2.73 -27.24 -20.77
CA ASN A 302 -2.75 -28.71 -20.89
C ASN A 302 -2.70 -29.55 -19.60
N ARG A 303 -3.89 -29.93 -19.12
CA ARG A 303 -4.14 -31.31 -18.71
C ARG A 303 -5.10 -31.93 -19.73
N LYS A 304 -4.53 -32.72 -20.66
CA LYS A 304 -5.30 -33.49 -21.65
C LYS A 304 -6.07 -34.61 -20.95
N THR A 305 -7.36 -34.59 -21.22
CA THR A 305 -8.34 -35.67 -21.35
C THR A 305 -7.80 -37.10 -21.34
N GLN A 306 -8.33 -37.92 -20.41
CA GLN A 306 -8.58 -39.33 -20.67
C GLN A 306 -9.67 -39.83 -19.69
N ASP A 307 -10.92 -39.89 -20.18
CA ASP A 307 -11.99 -40.74 -19.62
C ASP A 307 -11.76 -42.20 -20.09
N PRO A 308 -12.34 -43.22 -19.42
CA PRO A 308 -13.72 -43.58 -19.74
C PRO A 308 -14.62 -44.02 -18.56
N ILE A 309 -15.89 -43.55 -18.63
CA ILE A 309 -17.16 -44.30 -18.46
C ILE A 309 -17.48 -44.95 -17.10
N GLN A 310 -18.47 -44.37 -16.40
CA GLN A 310 -19.69 -45.01 -15.84
C GLN A 310 -20.55 -43.83 -15.31
N GLY A 311 -21.71 -43.44 -15.84
CA GLY A 311 -22.95 -44.21 -15.98
C GLY A 311 -23.79 -44.05 -14.72
N ASP A 312 -24.70 -43.05 -14.68
CA ASP A 312 -26.12 -43.16 -14.26
C ASP A 312 -26.76 -41.86 -13.72
N THR A 313 -27.70 -41.35 -14.52
CA THR A 313 -29.07 -40.85 -14.24
C THR A 313 -29.41 -39.87 -13.09
N PHE A 314 -29.97 -38.72 -13.52
CA PHE A 314 -31.26 -38.11 -13.11
C PHE A 314 -31.59 -37.93 -11.61
N GLU A 315 -31.77 -36.68 -11.17
CA GLU A 315 -33.12 -36.12 -10.90
C GLU A 315 -33.10 -34.65 -10.42
N THR A 316 -34.14 -33.95 -10.88
CA THR A 316 -34.69 -32.63 -10.52
C THR A 316 -35.06 -32.45 -9.05
N GLY A 317 -35.12 -31.20 -8.56
CA GLY A 317 -36.03 -30.87 -7.46
C GLY A 317 -35.66 -29.65 -6.62
N ALA A 318 -36.56 -28.67 -6.57
CA ALA A 318 -36.43 -27.45 -5.80
C ALA A 318 -37.03 -27.57 -4.38
N LYS A 319 -36.65 -26.58 -3.54
CA LYS A 319 -37.39 -25.98 -2.40
C LYS A 319 -37.31 -26.60 -0.98
N HIS A 320 -37.13 -25.66 -0.05
CA HIS A 320 -37.46 -25.64 1.39
C HIS A 320 -36.66 -26.63 2.27
N GLN A 321 -36.23 -26.29 3.49
CA GLN A 321 -37.01 -25.67 4.56
C GLN A 321 -36.07 -25.17 5.67
N ALA A 322 -36.39 -24.01 6.24
CA ALA A 322 -35.83 -23.50 7.49
C ALA A 322 -36.60 -24.09 8.68
N SER A 323 -35.94 -24.06 9.84
CA SER A 323 -36.44 -24.36 11.20
C SER A 323 -36.45 -25.83 11.61
N ASP A 324 -35.58 -26.19 12.57
CA ASP A 324 -36.07 -26.54 13.90
C ASP A 324 -35.00 -26.38 14.98
N VAL A 325 -35.52 -26.03 16.15
CA VAL A 325 -34.90 -25.45 17.34
C VAL A 325 -34.99 -26.49 18.46
N ILE A 326 -33.87 -26.70 19.17
CA ILE A 326 -33.75 -27.07 20.60
C ILE A 326 -34.46 -28.36 21.07
N SER A 327 -33.65 -29.30 21.58
CA SER A 327 -33.74 -29.87 22.95
C SER A 327 -33.12 -31.26 22.99
N LEU A 328 -32.05 -31.44 23.76
CA LEU A 328 -31.99 -32.43 24.83
C LEU A 328 -30.90 -32.03 25.82
N ARG A 329 -31.35 -31.60 27.00
CA ARG A 329 -30.58 -31.26 28.20
C ARG A 329 -30.73 -32.42 29.20
N SER A 330 -29.67 -32.64 29.98
CA SER A 330 -29.70 -32.88 31.44
C SER A 330 -29.42 -34.29 31.99
N GLY A 331 -28.48 -34.30 32.96
CA GLY A 331 -28.37 -35.24 34.07
C GLY A 331 -26.92 -35.44 34.52
N ASN A 332 -26.28 -34.50 35.24
CA ASN A 332 -26.18 -34.41 36.73
C ASN A 332 -24.96 -35.20 37.29
N THR A 333 -24.16 -34.85 38.31
CA THR A 333 -23.99 -33.70 39.25
C THR A 333 -22.78 -33.97 40.18
N PHE A 334 -22.13 -32.89 40.69
CA PHE A 334 -21.51 -32.71 42.04
C PHE A 334 -20.25 -33.50 42.49
N HIS A 335 -19.14 -32.82 42.88
CA HIS A 335 -18.86 -32.29 44.24
C HIS A 335 -17.43 -31.65 44.35
N ASP A 336 -17.37 -30.55 45.13
CA ASP A 336 -16.30 -30.03 46.00
C ASP A 336 -15.06 -29.23 45.52
N ALA A 337 -15.04 -27.97 45.98
CA ALA A 337 -13.87 -27.13 46.29
C ALA A 337 -13.51 -27.25 47.79
N PRO A 338 -12.30 -26.83 48.23
CA PRO A 338 -12.26 -25.64 49.09
C PRO A 338 -11.00 -24.74 48.99
N VAL A 339 -11.27 -23.42 49.08
CA VAL A 339 -10.68 -22.32 49.88
C VAL A 339 -9.21 -22.35 50.37
N SER A 340 -8.56 -21.19 50.18
CA SER A 340 -7.24 -20.66 50.59
C SER A 340 -6.89 -20.68 52.09
N PRO A 341 -5.64 -20.31 52.47
CA PRO A 341 -5.45 -18.99 53.10
C PRO A 341 -4.13 -18.25 52.78
N VAL A 342 -4.10 -16.99 53.24
CA VAL A 342 -3.14 -15.90 53.11
C VAL A 342 -1.93 -16.00 54.08
N SER A 343 -0.75 -15.54 53.64
CA SER A 343 0.37 -14.86 54.38
C SER A 343 1.65 -15.02 53.52
N GLY A 344 2.57 -14.07 53.33
CA GLY A 344 2.98 -12.89 54.08
C GLY A 344 4.51 -12.96 54.23
N LEU A 345 5.26 -12.21 53.41
CA LEU A 345 6.59 -11.64 53.65
C LEU A 345 7.07 -10.87 52.41
#